data_AF-A0AA38PNM7-F1
#
_entry.id   AF-A0AA38PNM7-F1
#
_cell.length_a   1.000
_cell.length_b   1.000
_cell.length_c   1.000
_cell.angle_alpha   90.00
_cell.angle_beta   90.00
_cell.angle_gamma   90.00
#
_symmetry.space_group_name_H-M   'P 1'
#
loop_
_entity.id
_entity.type
_entity.pdbx_description
1 polymer ?
#
loop_
_entity_poly.entity_id
_entity_poly.type
_entity_poly.pdbx_seq_one_letter_code
_entity_poly.pdbx_strand_id
1 'polypeptide(L)'
;KWLHMRQVLHQCKIGIMIVGEAHLDSKRRDNIEQVHSASLKIFFSKRQDTCNAAGIAFVLNKSITNTERIQTYEVIAGHALLMELEWHNNERLSILGIYAP
;
A
#
# COMPACT_ATOMS: atom_id res chain seq x y z
N LYS A 1 10.96 -5.19 9.20
CA LYS A 1 10.47 -5.11 7.80
C LYS A 1 10.05 -3.68 7.42
N TRP A 2 9.05 -3.09 8.09
CA TRP A 2 8.49 -1.78 7.73
C TRP A 2 9.45 -0.58 7.82
N LEU A 3 10.33 -0.54 8.84
CA LEU A 3 11.38 0.48 8.92
C LEU A 3 12.33 0.44 7.73
N HIS A 4 12.72 -0.77 7.28
CA HIS A 4 13.57 -0.95 6.12
C HIS A 4 12.85 -0.53 4.82
N MET A 5 11.57 -0.90 4.66
CA MET A 5 10.78 -0.44 3.50
C MET A 5 10.65 1.08 3.46
N ARG A 6 10.47 1.74 4.61
CA ARG A 6 10.51 3.21 4.72
C ARG A 6 11.86 3.78 4.27
N GLN A 7 12.96 3.17 4.69
CA GLN A 7 14.30 3.59 4.27
C GLN A 7 14.47 3.47 2.76
N VAL A 8 14.05 2.34 2.16
CA VAL A 8 14.10 2.13 0.71
C VAL A 8 13.22 3.15 -0.04
N LEU A 9 11.98 3.35 0.40
CA LEU A 9 11.06 4.35 -0.18
C LEU A 9 11.70 5.75 -0.22
N HIS A 10 12.37 6.13 0.87
CA HIS A 10 13.02 7.42 0.97
C HIS A 10 14.32 7.51 0.14
N GLN A 11 15.23 6.54 0.29
CA GLN A 11 16.55 6.55 -0.36
C GLN A 11 16.44 6.39 -1.88
N CYS A 12 15.57 5.51 -2.35
CA CYS A 12 15.36 5.27 -3.77
C CYS A 12 14.34 6.24 -4.40
N LYS A 13 13.77 7.17 -3.62
CA LYS A 13 12.73 8.11 -4.05
C LYS A 13 11.53 7.40 -4.71
N ILE A 14 11.09 6.30 -4.11
CA ILE A 14 9.94 5.52 -4.59
C ILE A 14 8.67 6.13 -3.99
N GLY A 15 7.76 6.58 -4.84
CA GLY A 15 6.48 7.14 -4.41
C GLY A 15 5.48 6.09 -3.95
N ILE A 16 5.36 5.01 -4.71
CA ILE A 16 4.41 3.92 -4.48
C ILE A 16 5.16 2.59 -4.57
N MET A 17 5.04 1.77 -3.54
CA MET A 17 5.60 0.41 -3.50
C MET A 17 4.49 -0.60 -3.26
N ILE A 18 4.52 -1.71 -4.02
CA ILE A 18 3.60 -2.82 -3.87
C ILE A 18 4.32 -3.97 -3.18
N VAL A 19 3.71 -4.53 -2.14
CA VAL A 19 4.29 -5.58 -1.30
C VAL A 19 3.34 -6.77 -1.26
N GLY A 20 3.78 -7.91 -1.80
CA GLY A 20 3.14 -9.21 -1.58
C GLY A 20 3.55 -9.81 -0.22
N GLU A 21 2.81 -10.82 0.23
CA GLU A 21 2.97 -11.43 1.56
C GLU A 21 3.09 -10.36 2.66
N ALA A 22 2.16 -9.40 2.61
CA ALA A 22 2.15 -8.26 3.50
C ALA A 22 1.81 -8.66 4.95
N HIS A 23 1.01 -9.72 5.13
CA HIS A 23 0.53 -10.23 6.42
C HIS A 23 0.02 -9.11 7.35
N LEU A 24 -0.71 -8.17 6.76
CA LEU A 24 -1.31 -7.04 7.46
C LEU A 24 -2.74 -7.36 7.90
N ASP A 25 -3.06 -6.91 9.11
CA ASP A 25 -4.41 -6.70 9.58
C ASP A 25 -4.59 -5.21 9.91
N SER A 26 -5.83 -4.81 10.20
CA SER A 26 -6.15 -3.41 10.49
C SER A 26 -5.32 -2.85 11.64
N LYS A 27 -5.13 -3.63 12.73
CA LYS A 27 -4.36 -3.20 13.92
C LYS A 27 -2.89 -3.00 13.61
N ARG A 28 -2.27 -3.94 12.89
CA ARG A 28 -0.87 -3.84 12.44
C ARG A 28 -0.67 -2.64 11.54
N ARG A 29 -1.57 -2.44 10.56
CA ARG A 29 -1.54 -1.28 9.67
C ARG A 29 -1.66 0.02 10.45
N ASP A 30 -2.59 0.12 11.41
CA ASP A 30 -2.76 1.32 12.23
C ASP A 30 -1.52 1.61 13.08
N ASN A 31 -0.91 0.59 13.70
CA ASN A 31 0.33 0.77 14.45
C ASN A 31 1.48 1.29 13.58
N ILE A 32 1.63 0.75 12.35
CA ILE A 32 2.67 1.19 11.41
C ILE A 32 2.38 2.61 10.92
N GLU A 33 1.14 2.91 10.54
CA GLU A 33 0.74 4.26 10.16
C GLU A 33 0.88 5.22 11.32
N GLN A 34 0.68 4.84 12.59
CA GLN A 34 0.88 5.73 13.73
C GLN A 34 2.36 6.07 13.91
N VAL A 35 3.24 5.06 13.90
CA VAL A 35 4.70 5.23 14.05
C VAL A 35 5.31 6.00 12.89
N HIS A 36 4.75 5.87 11.68
CA HIS A 36 5.27 6.49 10.46
C HIS A 36 4.30 7.48 9.82
N SER A 37 3.40 8.07 10.61
CA SER A 37 2.23 8.84 10.17
C SER A 37 2.58 10.01 9.25
N ALA A 38 3.69 10.67 9.50
CA ALA A 38 4.17 11.78 8.69
C ALA A 38 4.72 11.34 7.32
N SER A 39 5.14 10.09 7.16
CA SER A 39 5.88 9.62 5.98
C SER A 39 5.20 8.54 5.15
N LEU A 40 4.33 7.72 5.75
CA LEU A 40 3.73 6.57 5.07
C LEU A 40 2.21 6.62 5.07
N LYS A 41 1.62 6.17 3.97
CA LYS A 41 0.22 5.76 3.86
C LYS A 41 0.17 4.33 3.37
N ILE A 42 -0.65 3.49 3.98
CA ILE A 42 -0.73 2.07 3.66
C ILE A 42 -2.17 1.69 3.35
N PHE A 43 -2.35 1.04 2.21
CA PHE A 43 -3.58 0.34 1.82
C PHE A 43 -3.25 -1.13 1.66
N PHE A 44 -4.14 -2.01 2.10
CA PHE A 44 -3.90 -3.44 1.99
C PHE A 44 -5.19 -4.19 1.72
N SER A 45 -5.01 -5.37 1.14
CA SER A 45 -6.03 -6.37 0.94
C SER A 45 -5.54 -7.67 1.57
N LYS A 46 -6.42 -8.35 2.30
CA LYS A 46 -6.12 -9.62 2.97
C LYS A 46 -7.20 -10.64 2.66
N ARG A 47 -6.83 -11.92 2.73
CA ARG A 47 -7.80 -13.01 2.70
C ARG A 47 -8.55 -13.10 4.04
N GLN A 48 -9.84 -13.41 3.98
CA GLN A 48 -10.68 -13.56 5.18
C GLN A 48 -10.62 -14.97 5.77
N ASP A 49 -10.30 -15.97 4.95
CA ASP A 49 -10.39 -17.41 5.27
C ASP A 49 -9.14 -17.98 5.95
N THR A 50 -7.99 -17.30 5.83
CA THR A 50 -6.73 -17.76 6.42
C THR A 50 -6.10 -16.70 7.31
N CYS A 51 -5.83 -17.06 8.56
CA CYS A 51 -5.31 -16.12 9.58
C CYS A 51 -3.91 -15.55 9.25
N ASN A 52 -3.17 -16.14 8.31
CA ASN A 52 -1.79 -15.75 7.99
C ASN A 52 -1.33 -15.96 6.53
N ALA A 53 -2.20 -16.40 5.59
CA ALA A 53 -1.76 -16.67 4.22
C ALA A 53 -2.15 -15.53 3.26
N ALA A 54 -1.19 -15.11 2.44
CA ALA A 54 -1.32 -14.06 1.44
C ALA A 54 -1.61 -12.65 2.00
N GLY A 55 -1.64 -11.69 1.07
CA GLY A 55 -1.93 -10.29 1.36
C GLY A 55 -1.06 -9.38 0.53
N ILE A 56 -1.71 -8.38 -0.06
CA ILE A 56 -1.04 -7.37 -0.86
C ILE A 56 -1.22 -6.01 -0.19
N ALA A 57 -0.17 -5.19 -0.22
CA ALA A 57 -0.20 -3.84 0.31
C ALA A 57 0.42 -2.84 -0.65
N PHE A 58 -0.22 -1.69 -0.78
CA PHE A 58 0.39 -0.48 -1.31
C PHE A 58 0.95 0.33 -0.16
N VAL A 59 2.22 0.71 -0.28
CA VAL A 59 2.93 1.58 0.66
C VAL A 59 3.33 2.84 -0.08
N LEU A 60 2.77 3.97 0.34
CA LEU A 60 2.96 5.25 -0.31
C LEU A 60 3.86 6.12 0.54
N ASN A 61 4.79 6.79 -0.12
CA ASN A 61 5.63 7.81 0.46
C ASN A 61 4.94 9.19 0.38
N LYS A 62 4.43 9.68 1.51
CA LYS A 62 3.72 10.97 1.60
C LYS A 62 4.58 12.16 1.20
N SER A 63 5.91 12.05 1.21
CA SER A 63 6.79 13.17 0.87
C SER A 63 6.84 13.49 -0.62
N ILE A 64 6.48 12.53 -1.48
CA ILE A 64 6.62 12.65 -2.95
C ILE A 64 5.42 12.11 -3.73
N THR A 65 4.36 11.69 -3.04
CA THR A 65 3.15 11.16 -3.67
C THR A 65 1.93 11.85 -3.09
N ASN A 66 1.04 12.28 -3.97
CA ASN A 66 -0.26 12.78 -3.55
C ASN A 66 -1.05 11.64 -2.91
N THR A 67 -1.28 11.73 -1.60
CA THR A 67 -2.07 10.75 -0.86
C THR A 67 -3.50 11.19 -0.58
N GLU A 68 -3.92 12.31 -1.17
CA GLU A 68 -5.30 12.78 -1.10
C GLU A 68 -6.18 12.05 -2.12
N ARG A 69 -7.45 11.83 -1.76
CA ARG A 69 -8.49 11.27 -2.65
C ARG A 69 -8.12 9.93 -3.30
N ILE A 70 -7.26 9.14 -2.67
CA ILE A 70 -6.95 7.79 -3.12
C ILE A 70 -8.19 6.92 -3.00
N GLN A 71 -8.47 6.17 -4.07
CA GLN A 71 -9.48 5.13 -4.09
C GLN A 71 -8.80 3.78 -4.26
N THR A 72 -9.29 2.77 -3.56
CA THR A 72 -8.79 1.40 -3.69
C THR A 72 -9.93 0.44 -3.92
N TYR A 73 -9.74 -0.48 -4.86
CA TYR A 73 -10.71 -1.50 -5.22
C TYR A 73 -10.07 -2.87 -5.06
N GLU A 74 -10.61 -3.67 -4.16
CA GLU A 74 -10.20 -5.06 -4.00
C GLU A 74 -10.79 -5.87 -5.18
N VAL A 75 -9.92 -6.26 -6.12
CA VAL A 75 -10.33 -7.03 -7.31
C VAL A 75 -10.42 -8.51 -6.95
N ILE A 76 -9.44 -9.01 -6.18
CA ILE A 76 -9.43 -10.37 -5.61
C ILE A 76 -8.85 -10.26 -4.20
N ALA A 77 -9.63 -10.65 -3.18
CA ALA A 77 -9.23 -10.55 -1.78
C ALA A 77 -7.86 -11.21 -1.50
N GLY A 78 -6.91 -10.42 -1.00
CA GLY A 78 -5.54 -10.80 -0.68
C GLY A 78 -4.60 -11.02 -1.86
N HIS A 79 -5.08 -10.91 -3.10
CA HIS A 79 -4.31 -11.22 -4.31
C HIS A 79 -4.24 -10.08 -5.32
N ALA A 80 -5.29 -9.26 -5.45
CA ALA A 80 -5.32 -8.18 -6.41
C ALA A 80 -6.01 -6.94 -5.83
N LEU A 81 -5.28 -5.82 -5.82
CA LEU A 81 -5.75 -4.55 -5.30
C LEU A 81 -5.44 -3.47 -6.34
N LEU A 82 -6.47 -2.78 -6.80
CA LEU A 82 -6.37 -1.61 -7.66
C LEU A 82 -6.31 -0.36 -6.80
N MET A 83 -5.42 0.56 -7.14
CA MET A 83 -5.30 1.88 -6.54
C MET A 83 -5.46 2.94 -7.62
N GLU A 84 -6.31 3.93 -7.37
CA GLU A 84 -6.44 5.13 -8.18
C GLU A 84 -6.08 6.36 -7.36
N LEU A 85 -5.29 7.25 -7.94
CA LEU A 85 -4.95 8.55 -7.35
C LEU A 85 -4.97 9.67 -8.38
N GLU A 86 -5.20 10.90 -7.92
CA GLU A 86 -5.03 12.09 -8.74
C GLU A 86 -3.54 12.30 -9.02
N TRP A 87 -3.20 12.33 -10.31
CA TRP A 87 -1.89 12.69 -10.83
C TRP A 87 -1.89 14.17 -11.27
N HIS A 88 -0.86 14.58 -11.99
CA HIS A 88 -0.76 15.94 -12.52
C HIS A 88 -1.88 16.27 -13.52
N ASN A 89 -2.28 17.54 -13.60
CA ASN A 89 -3.21 18.07 -14.59
C ASN A 89 -4.59 17.39 -14.62
N ASN A 90 -5.13 17.02 -13.44
CA ASN A 90 -6.38 16.29 -13.28
C ASN A 90 -6.41 14.89 -13.95
N GLU A 91 -5.25 14.37 -14.36
CA GLU A 91 -5.15 12.98 -14.79
C GLU A 91 -5.24 12.05 -13.59
N ARG A 92 -5.60 10.79 -13.86
CA ARG A 92 -5.64 9.73 -12.84
C ARG A 92 -4.59 8.68 -13.15
N LEU A 93 -3.85 8.27 -12.13
CA LEU A 93 -2.96 7.13 -12.21
C LEU A 93 -3.67 5.93 -11.56
N SER A 94 -3.83 4.87 -12.35
CA SER A 94 -4.41 3.59 -11.90
C SER A 94 -3.31 2.53 -11.85
N ILE A 95 -3.12 1.90 -10.69
CA ILE A 95 -2.09 0.90 -10.45
C ILE A 95 -2.74 -0.37 -9.91
N LEU A 96 -2.63 -1.46 -10.67
CA LEU A 96 -3.08 -2.77 -10.23
C LEU A 96 -1.90 -3.57 -9.67
N GLY A 97 -1.93 -3.81 -8.36
CA GLY A 97 -1.02 -4.73 -7.71
C GLY A 97 -1.59 -6.14 -7.78
N ILE A 98 -0.77 -7.10 -8.22
CA ILE A 98 -1.14 -8.52 -8.28
C ILE A 98 -0.09 -9.34 -7.54
N TYR A 99 -0.55 -10.20 -6.64
CA TYR A 99 0.21 -11.26 -6.00
C TYR A 99 -0.38 -12.60 -6.44
N ALA A 100 0.18 -13.16 -7.51
CA ALA A 100 -0.22 -14.45 -8.05
C ALA A 100 0.43 -15.59 -7.25
N PRO A 101 -0.30 -16.70 -7.02
CA PRO A 101 0.27 -17.94 -6.48
C PRO A 101 1.25 -18.62 -7.45
#